data_AF-A0A6I1J9W2-F1
#
_entry.id   AF-A0A6I1J9W2-F1
#
_cell.length_a   1.000
_cell.length_b   1.000
_cell.length_c   1.000
_cell.angle_alpha   90.00
_cell.angle_beta   90.00
_cell.angle_gamma   90.00
#
_symmetry.space_group_name_H-M   'P 1'
#
loop_
_entity.id
_entity.type
_entity.pdbx_description
1 polymer ?
#
loop_
_entity_poly.entity_id
_entity_poly.type
_entity_poly.pdbx_seq_one_letter_code
_entity_poly.pdbx_strand_id
1 'polypeptide(L)'
;MNRPLRQVLFSAVAASALLLALPVVAQAPHAIEVTVDEAACLARPVPACTAELALKAAAEEPEGWAATAAFEAFLQSDPDPTARDRWMERYEAWAKIATVDGIKERIIPVRAEHLTRRGDFAGAYRELGLDQPQPAALSEPSVLILDEARAGRIAETLPRIERLVESDSRDDLRLDVLEIAIARAPAAADAVVAQIKDRFSRRMAQALQAGARGDAAIARSIDEWARGARANQTAPFDDPETARRDSWDMVLRGAIAANNLDAFTKALAARPGFNTPADAESASRILRVLMREGRADWIRVFGPALKLPEGESVSVDEDIGPMRSLPVDRLVAVAEAGEAAGRFRGAIVDTAIEMLVARGAVAEARDLFARLGRIDELNRVTFDQERIGVVFETLWRAVVGRGPKEAVDAVAARITSEGAKAYMARVAALSLRMREIAAGNKGEEPADDEWAIMLDIAISSGDSELMSKIAAAMKDAGLRSTAFVQVTKNMWERAGR
;
A
#
# COMPACT_ATOMS: atom_id res chain seq x y z
N MET A 1 53.07 23.86 43.95
CA MET A 1 52.19 24.37 42.88
C MET A 1 51.37 25.55 43.43
N ASN A 2 51.53 26.74 42.84
CA ASN A 2 51.01 28.01 43.34
C ASN A 2 49.48 28.15 43.15
N ARG A 3 48.78 28.71 44.15
CA ARG A 3 47.33 29.03 44.15
C ARG A 3 46.77 29.62 42.84
N PRO A 4 47.44 30.55 42.12
CA PRO A 4 46.95 31.07 40.84
C PRO A 4 46.81 30.01 39.74
N LEU A 5 47.70 29.00 39.70
CA LEU A 5 47.63 27.91 38.71
C LEU A 5 46.40 27.01 38.93
N ARG A 6 45.98 26.81 40.19
CA ARG A 6 44.75 26.08 40.51
C ARG A 6 43.51 26.85 40.05
N GLN A 7 43.45 28.16 40.24
CA GLN A 7 42.29 28.95 39.80
C GLN A 7 42.18 29.03 38.28
N VAL A 8 43.30 29.14 37.56
CA VAL A 8 43.29 29.11 36.08
C VAL A 8 42.86 27.74 35.57
N LEU A 9 43.33 26.64 36.18
CA LEU A 9 42.90 25.28 35.83
C LEU A 9 41.42 25.02 36.13
N PHE A 10 40.88 25.51 37.25
CA PHE A 10 39.45 25.38 37.54
C PHE A 10 38.57 26.23 36.60
N SER A 11 39.06 27.41 36.19
CA SER A 11 38.35 28.27 35.23
C SER A 11 38.36 27.66 33.82
N ALA A 12 39.49 27.06 33.42
CA ALA A 12 39.62 26.37 32.13
C ALA A 12 38.81 25.07 32.09
N VAL A 13 38.72 24.32 33.19
CA VAL A 13 37.86 23.13 33.30
C VAL A 13 36.38 23.52 33.34
N ALA A 14 35.99 24.61 34.01
CA ALA A 14 34.62 25.10 33.99
C ALA A 14 34.20 25.64 32.60
N ALA A 15 35.08 26.37 31.92
CA ALA A 15 34.84 26.83 30.55
C ALA A 15 34.83 25.68 29.53
N SER A 16 35.68 24.66 29.71
CA SER A 16 35.69 23.46 28.88
C SER A 16 34.50 22.55 29.18
N ALA A 17 34.02 22.49 30.43
CA ALA A 17 32.79 21.78 30.78
C ALA A 17 31.54 22.51 30.26
N LEU A 18 31.54 23.84 30.17
CA LEU A 18 30.47 24.61 29.51
C LEU A 18 30.52 24.49 27.97
N LEU A 19 31.70 24.35 27.37
CA LEU A 19 31.88 24.12 25.92
C LEU A 19 31.67 22.65 25.52
N LEU A 20 31.90 21.69 26.43
CA LEU A 20 31.64 20.26 26.22
C LEU A 20 30.25 19.82 26.75
N ALA A 21 29.54 20.69 27.48
CA ALA A 21 28.10 20.55 27.76
C ALA A 21 27.22 21.13 26.63
N LEU A 22 27.82 21.65 25.56
CA LEU A 22 27.15 21.84 24.28
C LEU A 22 27.30 20.56 23.45
N PRO A 23 26.48 19.55 23.76
CA PRO A 23 25.63 19.01 22.72
C PRO A 23 24.22 18.74 23.26
N VAL A 24 23.56 19.79 23.76
CA VAL A 24 22.11 19.91 23.63
C VAL A 24 21.88 21.37 23.29
N VAL A 25 22.18 21.76 22.04
CA VAL A 25 21.22 22.66 21.41
C VAL A 25 19.96 21.83 21.47
N ALA A 26 19.11 22.09 22.47
CA ALA A 26 17.72 21.76 22.35
C ALA A 26 17.34 22.42 21.03
N GLN A 27 17.31 21.63 19.95
CA GLN A 27 16.66 22.05 18.73
C GLN A 27 15.31 22.48 19.22
N ALA A 28 15.06 23.79 19.15
CA ALA A 28 13.80 24.33 19.64
C ALA A 28 12.70 23.49 18.97
N PRO A 29 11.70 23.01 19.73
CA PRO A 29 10.60 22.24 19.16
C PRO A 29 10.17 22.95 17.89
N HIS A 30 10.14 22.18 16.81
CA HIS A 30 9.96 22.71 15.48
C HIS A 30 8.77 23.66 15.47
N ALA A 31 8.96 24.89 14.98
CA ALA A 31 7.94 25.93 14.96
C ALA A 31 6.89 25.61 13.88
N ILE A 32 6.24 24.46 14.00
CA ILE A 32 5.01 24.13 13.30
C ILE A 32 3.93 24.95 13.99
N GLU A 33 3.35 25.90 13.27
CA GLU A 33 2.21 26.64 13.78
C GLU A 33 1.03 25.68 13.91
N VAL A 34 0.68 25.39 15.16
CA VAL A 34 -0.44 24.53 15.53
C VAL A 34 -1.46 25.37 16.28
N THR A 35 -2.66 25.47 15.72
CA THR A 35 -3.78 26.19 16.31
C THR A 35 -4.86 25.19 16.73
N VAL A 36 -4.66 24.54 17.87
CA VAL A 36 -5.65 23.59 18.41
C VAL A 36 -5.86 23.78 19.91
N ASP A 37 -7.12 23.94 20.30
CA ASP A 37 -7.54 23.73 21.68
C ASP A 37 -7.61 22.22 21.92
N GLU A 38 -6.60 21.69 22.61
CA GLU A 38 -6.47 20.25 22.85
C GLU A 38 -7.63 19.71 23.66
N ALA A 39 -8.06 20.40 24.71
CA ALA A 39 -9.16 19.93 25.54
C ALA A 39 -10.48 19.90 24.74
N ALA A 40 -10.73 20.94 23.95
CA ALA A 40 -11.92 20.98 23.09
C ALA A 40 -11.87 19.93 21.98
N CYS A 41 -10.70 19.73 21.34
CA CYS A 41 -10.54 18.73 20.29
C CYS A 41 -10.67 17.30 20.83
N LEU A 42 -10.10 16.99 22.00
CA LEU A 42 -10.24 15.67 22.60
C LEU A 42 -11.69 15.38 23.01
N ALA A 43 -12.44 16.40 23.45
CA ALA A 43 -13.85 16.24 23.81
C ALA A 43 -14.78 16.15 22.59
N ARG A 44 -14.43 16.81 21.47
CA ARG A 44 -15.24 16.83 20.24
C ARG A 44 -14.34 16.74 19.01
N PRO A 45 -13.75 15.56 18.76
CA PRO A 45 -12.76 15.42 17.71
C PRO A 45 -13.41 15.56 16.34
N VAL A 46 -12.75 16.35 15.49
CA VAL A 46 -13.01 16.47 14.05
C VAL A 46 -11.70 16.28 13.31
N PRO A 47 -11.70 15.79 12.05
CA PRO A 47 -10.47 15.44 11.35
C PRO A 47 -9.44 16.57 11.30
N ALA A 48 -9.90 17.81 11.12
CA ALA A 48 -9.02 18.97 11.09
C ALA A 48 -8.27 19.16 12.42
N CYS A 49 -8.95 19.03 13.57
CA CYS A 49 -8.31 19.27 14.87
C CYS A 49 -7.44 18.08 15.30
N THR A 50 -7.80 16.83 14.96
CA THR A 50 -6.95 15.67 15.25
C THR A 50 -5.68 15.67 14.40
N ALA A 51 -5.74 16.20 13.17
CA ALA A 51 -4.56 16.45 12.36
C ALA A 51 -3.63 17.49 13.01
N GLU A 52 -4.17 18.57 13.58
CA GLU A 52 -3.39 19.53 14.37
C GLU A 52 -2.80 18.88 15.63
N LEU A 53 -3.50 17.97 16.30
CA LEU A 53 -2.96 17.24 17.46
C LEU A 53 -1.79 16.32 17.08
N ALA A 54 -1.84 15.67 15.92
CA ALA A 54 -0.71 14.93 15.37
C ALA A 54 0.50 15.84 15.13
N LEU A 55 0.30 17.01 14.51
CA LEU A 55 1.37 17.98 14.29
C LEU A 55 1.90 18.56 15.61
N LYS A 56 1.03 18.77 16.61
CA LYS A 56 1.41 19.19 17.95
C LYS A 56 2.34 18.19 18.61
N ALA A 57 1.94 16.91 18.59
CA ALA A 57 2.75 15.83 19.15
C ALA A 57 4.07 15.67 18.39
N ALA A 58 4.03 15.78 17.07
CA ALA A 58 5.21 15.72 16.22
C ALA A 58 6.20 16.88 16.48
N ALA A 59 5.72 18.06 16.85
CA ALA A 59 6.60 19.20 17.17
C ALA A 59 7.44 18.97 18.45
N GLU A 60 7.04 18.03 19.30
CA GLU A 60 7.82 17.59 20.47
C GLU A 60 8.94 16.60 20.09
N GLU A 61 8.93 16.06 18.88
CA GLU A 61 9.93 15.13 18.37
C GLU A 61 11.15 15.92 17.79
N PRO A 62 12.39 15.64 18.25
CA PRO A 62 13.55 16.51 17.95
C PRO A 62 13.99 16.56 16.49
N GLU A 63 13.85 15.48 15.74
CA GLU A 63 14.38 15.35 14.38
C GLU A 63 13.39 15.81 13.31
N GLY A 64 12.10 15.88 13.64
CA GLY A 64 11.02 16.33 12.76
C GLY A 64 10.54 15.25 11.77
N TRP A 65 10.95 13.99 11.97
CA TRP A 65 10.47 12.84 11.21
C TRP A 65 9.00 12.57 11.47
N ALA A 66 8.55 12.75 12.71
CA ALA A 66 7.14 12.57 13.06
C ALA A 66 6.24 13.58 12.31
N ALA A 67 6.71 14.81 12.11
CA ALA A 67 5.98 15.85 11.39
C ALA A 67 5.92 15.55 9.89
N THR A 68 7.06 15.14 9.34
CA THR A 68 7.20 14.71 7.95
C THR A 68 6.27 13.53 7.64
N ALA A 69 6.28 12.50 8.50
CA ALA A 69 5.41 11.34 8.37
C ALA A 69 3.92 11.72 8.48
N ALA A 70 3.56 12.65 9.37
CA ALA A 70 2.19 13.14 9.50
C ALA A 70 1.72 13.86 8.22
N PHE A 71 2.50 14.80 7.67
CA PHE A 71 2.16 15.48 6.42
C PHE A 71 1.99 14.50 5.25
N GLU A 72 2.96 13.60 5.05
CA GLU A 72 2.88 12.58 4.00
C GLU A 72 1.64 11.68 4.19
N ALA A 73 1.36 11.28 5.42
CA ALA A 73 0.19 10.47 5.74
C ALA A 73 -1.13 11.19 5.47
N PHE A 74 -1.21 12.50 5.75
CA PHE A 74 -2.41 13.31 5.46
C PHE A 74 -2.64 13.45 3.97
N LEU A 75 -1.58 13.74 3.23
CA LEU A 75 -1.62 13.80 1.78
C LEU A 75 -2.00 12.44 1.17
N GLN A 76 -1.52 11.32 1.70
CA GLN A 76 -1.91 10.00 1.19
C GLN A 76 -3.40 9.67 1.40
N SER A 77 -4.03 10.27 2.40
CA SER A 77 -5.37 9.89 2.87
C SER A 77 -6.50 10.75 2.29
N ASP A 78 -6.17 11.61 1.32
CA ASP A 78 -7.03 12.69 0.82
C ASP A 78 -8.35 12.22 0.18
N PRO A 79 -9.50 12.74 0.67
CA PRO A 79 -10.76 12.71 -0.05
C PRO A 79 -11.07 14.03 -0.81
N ASP A 80 -10.41 15.16 -0.51
CA ASP A 80 -10.72 16.50 -1.07
C ASP A 80 -9.47 17.20 -1.67
N PRO A 81 -9.50 17.60 -2.96
CA PRO A 81 -8.42 18.36 -3.59
C PRO A 81 -8.04 19.66 -2.86
N THR A 82 -9.00 20.37 -2.25
CA THR A 82 -8.75 21.65 -1.58
C THR A 82 -8.04 21.45 -0.23
N ALA A 83 -8.37 20.37 0.48
CA ALA A 83 -7.64 19.97 1.68
C ALA A 83 -6.19 19.60 1.36
N ARG A 84 -5.98 18.85 0.26
CA ARG A 84 -4.64 18.50 -0.23
C ARG A 84 -3.77 19.72 -0.46
N ASP A 85 -4.28 20.72 -1.19
CA ASP A 85 -3.52 21.95 -1.51
C ASP A 85 -3.04 22.65 -0.23
N ARG A 86 -3.91 22.76 0.78
CA ARG A 86 -3.56 23.34 2.08
C ARG A 86 -2.50 22.54 2.82
N TRP A 87 -2.61 21.20 2.81
CA TRP A 87 -1.61 20.34 3.44
C TRP A 87 -0.26 20.39 2.74
N MET A 88 -0.26 20.48 1.41
CA MET A 88 0.97 20.68 0.63
C MET A 88 1.64 22.01 0.96
N GLU A 89 0.89 23.12 1.00
CA GLU A 89 1.43 24.43 1.34
C GLU A 89 2.09 24.42 2.73
N ARG A 90 1.44 23.79 3.72
CA ARG A 90 2.02 23.64 5.06
C ARG A 90 3.24 22.71 5.09
N TYR A 91 3.20 21.62 4.33
CA TYR A 91 4.36 20.73 4.22
C TYR A 91 5.55 21.45 3.58
N GLU A 92 5.31 22.28 2.56
CA GLU A 92 6.34 23.13 1.95
C GLU A 92 6.91 24.16 2.93
N ALA A 93 6.07 24.78 3.75
CA ALA A 93 6.52 25.67 4.80
C ALA A 93 7.40 24.93 5.83
N TRP A 94 6.99 23.72 6.23
CA TRP A 94 7.76 22.85 7.11
C TRP A 94 9.13 22.47 6.51
N ALA A 95 9.15 21.94 5.28
CA ALA A 95 10.37 21.51 4.62
C ALA A 95 11.39 22.64 4.43
N LYS A 96 10.95 23.90 4.28
CA LYS A 96 11.84 25.07 4.19
C LYS A 96 12.61 25.35 5.49
N ILE A 97 12.02 25.03 6.65
CA ILE A 97 12.61 25.30 7.97
C ILE A 97 13.22 24.04 8.61
N ALA A 98 13.00 22.86 8.03
CA ALA A 98 13.55 21.61 8.52
C ALA A 98 15.08 21.66 8.53
N THR A 99 15.68 21.18 9.62
CA THR A 99 17.15 21.21 9.82
C THR A 99 17.86 19.98 9.28
N VAL A 100 17.13 18.87 9.08
CA VAL A 100 17.65 17.63 8.52
C VAL A 100 17.54 17.67 6.99
N ASP A 101 18.66 17.55 6.29
CA ASP A 101 18.68 17.62 4.81
C ASP A 101 17.84 16.52 4.16
N GLY A 102 17.81 15.31 4.75
CA GLY A 102 16.93 14.23 4.29
C GLY A 102 15.44 14.58 4.34
N ILE A 103 14.99 15.46 5.23
CA ILE A 103 13.60 15.93 5.28
C ILE A 103 13.32 16.91 4.13
N LYS A 104 14.28 17.78 3.79
CA LYS A 104 14.17 18.73 2.67
C LYS A 104 14.07 18.03 1.33
N GLU A 105 14.68 16.86 1.20
CA GLU A 105 14.64 16.07 -0.03
C GLU A 105 13.35 15.23 -0.15
N ARG A 106 12.78 14.77 0.97
CA ARG A 106 11.55 13.94 0.97
C ARG A 106 10.32 14.61 0.40
N ILE A 107 10.23 15.93 0.48
CA ILE A 107 9.09 16.65 -0.10
C ILE A 107 9.10 16.65 -1.63
N ILE A 108 10.25 16.41 -2.28
CA ILE A 108 10.40 16.41 -3.74
C ILE A 108 9.46 15.39 -4.41
N PRO A 109 9.51 14.08 -4.09
CA PRO A 109 8.59 13.09 -4.67
C PRO A 109 7.11 13.39 -4.33
N VAL A 110 6.83 13.95 -3.15
CA VAL A 110 5.46 14.29 -2.73
C VAL A 110 4.89 15.46 -3.52
N ARG A 111 5.70 16.50 -3.79
CA ARG A 111 5.34 17.62 -4.68
C ARG A 111 5.10 17.15 -6.10
N ALA A 112 5.99 16.28 -6.62
CA ALA A 112 5.81 15.68 -7.93
C ALA A 112 4.48 14.90 -8.02
N GLU A 113 4.19 14.03 -7.05
CA GLU A 113 2.91 13.30 -6.98
C GLU A 113 1.71 14.26 -6.91
N HIS A 114 1.79 15.32 -6.11
CA HIS A 114 0.74 16.31 -6.00
C HIS A 114 0.47 17.03 -7.35
N LEU A 115 1.52 17.42 -8.08
CA LEU A 115 1.42 18.01 -9.42
C LEU A 115 0.81 17.03 -10.43
N THR A 116 1.24 15.77 -10.39
CA THR A 116 0.68 14.67 -11.21
C THR A 116 -0.83 14.52 -10.99
N ARG A 117 -1.29 14.52 -9.74
CA ARG A 117 -2.72 14.43 -9.40
C ARG A 117 -3.52 15.63 -9.91
N ARG A 118 -2.91 16.82 -10.01
CA ARG A 118 -3.49 18.02 -10.64
C ARG A 118 -3.42 17.98 -12.17
N GLY A 119 -2.78 16.96 -12.75
CA GLY A 119 -2.56 16.82 -14.17
C GLY A 119 -1.38 17.65 -14.71
N ASP A 120 -0.58 18.30 -13.86
CA ASP A 120 0.63 19.02 -14.26
C ASP A 120 1.85 18.09 -14.27
N PHE A 121 1.87 17.16 -15.22
CA PHE A 121 2.97 16.23 -15.42
C PHE A 121 4.28 16.95 -15.75
N ALA A 122 4.23 18.04 -16.53
CA ALA A 122 5.41 18.83 -16.86
C ALA A 122 6.02 19.48 -15.60
N GLY A 123 5.20 19.98 -14.68
CA GLY A 123 5.62 20.43 -13.36
C GLY A 123 6.27 19.30 -12.55
N ALA A 124 5.65 18.12 -12.49
CA ALA A 124 6.18 16.96 -11.78
C ALA A 124 7.58 16.56 -12.31
N TYR A 125 7.77 16.53 -13.63
CA TYR A 125 9.08 16.26 -14.23
C TYR A 125 10.14 17.30 -13.87
N ARG A 126 9.79 18.60 -13.82
CA ARG A 126 10.72 19.65 -13.37
C ARG A 126 11.10 19.48 -11.91
N GLU A 127 10.13 19.16 -11.06
CA GLU A 127 10.34 19.00 -9.62
C GLU A 127 11.32 17.86 -9.32
N LEU A 128 11.20 16.75 -10.04
CA LEU A 128 12.12 15.62 -9.95
C LEU A 128 13.49 15.88 -10.62
N GLY A 129 13.71 17.07 -11.19
CA GLY A 129 14.93 17.40 -11.94
C GLY A 129 15.06 16.66 -13.27
N LEU A 130 13.98 16.07 -13.78
CA LEU A 130 13.97 15.17 -14.94
C LEU A 130 13.87 15.88 -16.30
N ASP A 131 13.58 17.18 -16.29
CA ASP A 131 13.63 18.02 -17.50
C ASP A 131 15.06 18.52 -17.80
N GLN A 132 16.05 18.18 -16.97
CA GLN A 132 17.45 18.54 -17.22
C GLN A 132 18.09 17.67 -18.32
N PRO A 133 19.12 18.16 -19.04
CA PRO A 133 19.80 17.38 -20.09
C PRO A 133 20.46 16.09 -19.59
N GLN A 134 20.84 16.05 -18.30
CA GLN A 134 21.40 14.89 -17.61
C GLN A 134 20.73 14.78 -16.23
N PRO A 135 19.56 14.13 -16.14
CA PRO A 135 18.87 13.99 -14.86
C PRO A 135 19.69 13.14 -13.89
N ALA A 136 19.70 13.51 -12.61
CA ALA A 136 20.21 12.64 -11.56
C ALA A 136 19.41 11.33 -11.54
N ALA A 137 20.07 10.21 -11.25
CA ALA A 137 19.44 8.89 -11.14
C ALA A 137 18.58 8.83 -9.86
N LEU A 138 17.47 9.54 -9.83
CA LEU A 138 16.44 9.42 -8.80
C LEU A 138 15.37 8.42 -9.27
N SER A 139 14.83 7.70 -8.30
CA SER A 139 13.92 6.56 -8.45
C SER A 139 12.74 6.80 -9.41
N GLU A 140 12.58 5.85 -10.32
CA GLU A 140 11.37 5.42 -11.04
C GLU A 140 10.48 6.47 -11.73
N PRO A 141 11.02 7.21 -12.73
CA PRO A 141 10.19 7.93 -13.70
C PRO A 141 9.17 7.04 -14.44
N SER A 142 9.33 5.72 -14.42
CA SER A 142 8.37 4.76 -14.95
C SER A 142 6.98 4.92 -14.34
N VAL A 143 6.88 5.14 -13.01
CA VAL A 143 5.60 5.36 -12.33
C VAL A 143 4.91 6.61 -12.88
N LEU A 144 5.64 7.72 -12.98
CA LEU A 144 5.12 8.98 -13.49
C LEU A 144 4.70 8.88 -14.97
N ILE A 145 5.49 8.19 -15.79
CA ILE A 145 5.17 7.90 -17.20
C ILE A 145 3.89 7.05 -17.29
N LEU A 146 3.77 6.01 -16.47
CA LEU A 146 2.57 5.16 -16.45
C LEU A 146 1.34 5.92 -15.96
N ASP A 147 1.48 6.83 -15.00
CA ASP A 147 0.37 7.67 -14.54
C ASP A 147 -0.08 8.67 -15.61
N GLU A 148 0.87 9.25 -16.36
CA GLU A 148 0.56 10.10 -17.51
C GLU A 148 -0.17 9.31 -18.62
N ALA A 149 0.26 8.07 -18.89
CA ALA A 149 -0.42 7.16 -19.80
C ALA A 149 -1.84 6.81 -19.30
N ARG A 150 -2.01 6.50 -18.01
CA ARG A 150 -3.30 6.20 -17.38
C ARG A 150 -4.26 7.39 -17.41
N ALA A 151 -3.73 8.60 -17.41
CA ALA A 151 -4.46 9.85 -17.63
C ALA A 151 -4.84 10.09 -19.11
N GLY A 152 -4.51 9.17 -20.01
CA GLY A 152 -4.85 9.21 -21.44
C GLY A 152 -3.84 9.94 -22.32
N ARG A 153 -2.72 10.39 -21.77
CA ARG A 153 -1.67 11.14 -22.50
C ARG A 153 -0.60 10.23 -23.10
N ILE A 154 -1.03 9.21 -23.85
CA ILE A 154 -0.13 8.19 -24.41
C ILE A 154 0.91 8.82 -25.36
N ALA A 155 0.53 9.80 -26.17
CA ALA A 155 1.45 10.42 -27.12
C ALA A 155 2.59 11.18 -26.44
N GLU A 156 2.29 11.83 -25.31
CA GLU A 156 3.22 12.60 -24.49
C GLU A 156 4.19 11.70 -23.71
N THR A 157 3.75 10.50 -23.32
CA THR A 157 4.60 9.54 -22.61
C THR A 157 5.72 8.94 -23.46
N LEU A 158 5.47 8.73 -24.76
CA LEU A 158 6.40 7.99 -25.61
C LEU A 158 7.79 8.64 -25.72
N PRO A 159 7.91 9.97 -25.95
CA PRO A 159 9.20 10.67 -25.88
C PRO A 159 9.86 10.65 -24.50
N ARG A 160 9.11 10.47 -23.40
CA ARG A 160 9.68 10.39 -22.04
C ARG A 160 10.42 9.08 -21.82
N ILE A 161 9.88 7.98 -22.34
CA ILE A 161 10.53 6.66 -22.29
C ILE A 161 11.91 6.69 -22.95
N GLU A 162 12.08 7.45 -24.03
CA GLU A 162 13.38 7.57 -24.73
C GLU A 162 14.48 8.20 -23.87
N ARG A 163 14.12 8.94 -22.82
CA ARG A 163 15.06 9.63 -21.92
C ARG A 163 15.53 8.77 -20.75
N LEU A 164 14.93 7.59 -20.53
CA LEU A 164 15.33 6.69 -19.45
C LEU A 164 16.76 6.19 -19.66
N VAL A 165 17.58 6.23 -18.61
CA VAL A 165 19.01 5.87 -18.71
C VAL A 165 19.20 4.41 -19.13
N GLU A 166 18.38 3.52 -18.57
CA GLU A 166 18.39 2.10 -18.89
C GLU A 166 17.66 1.85 -20.20
N SER A 167 18.38 1.45 -21.24
CA SER A 167 17.80 1.14 -22.56
C SER A 167 16.89 -0.06 -22.52
N ASP A 168 17.23 -1.04 -21.69
CA ASP A 168 16.60 -2.36 -21.69
C ASP A 168 15.23 -2.31 -21.02
N SER A 169 15.02 -1.43 -20.04
CA SER A 169 13.73 -1.18 -19.40
C SER A 169 12.78 -0.30 -20.22
N ARG A 170 13.24 0.29 -21.34
CA ARG A 170 12.39 1.16 -22.18
C ARG A 170 11.31 0.38 -22.91
N ASP A 171 11.66 -0.78 -23.46
CA ASP A 171 10.70 -1.59 -24.22
C ASP A 171 9.74 -2.33 -23.29
N ASP A 172 10.19 -2.72 -22.09
CA ASP A 172 9.30 -3.19 -21.01
C ASP A 172 8.29 -2.12 -20.61
N LEU A 173 8.73 -0.88 -20.41
CA LEU A 173 7.82 0.22 -20.10
C LEU A 173 6.86 0.52 -21.26
N ARG A 174 7.29 0.36 -22.52
CA ARG A 174 6.39 0.46 -23.68
C ARG A 174 5.35 -0.65 -23.70
N LEU A 175 5.66 -1.85 -23.23
CA LEU A 175 4.68 -2.93 -23.10
C LEU A 175 3.60 -2.58 -22.06
N ASP A 176 3.99 -2.01 -20.92
CA ASP A 176 3.00 -1.56 -19.92
C ASP A 176 2.16 -0.39 -20.45
N VAL A 177 2.76 0.57 -21.16
CA VAL A 177 2.02 1.65 -21.84
C VAL A 177 1.10 1.11 -22.93
N LEU A 178 1.49 0.06 -23.65
CA LEU A 178 0.65 -0.59 -24.66
C LEU A 178 -0.59 -1.23 -24.01
N GLU A 179 -0.44 -1.89 -22.86
CA GLU A 179 -1.58 -2.44 -22.12
C GLU A 179 -2.56 -1.34 -21.69
N ILE A 180 -2.03 -0.22 -21.16
CA ILE A 180 -2.84 0.95 -20.82
C ILE A 180 -3.53 1.52 -22.07
N ALA A 181 -2.82 1.62 -23.19
CA ALA A 181 -3.38 2.10 -24.46
C ALA A 181 -4.50 1.18 -24.95
N ILE A 182 -4.34 -0.14 -24.89
CA ILE A 182 -5.41 -1.11 -25.23
C ILE A 182 -6.66 -0.86 -24.39
N ALA A 183 -6.49 -0.62 -23.09
CA ALA A 183 -7.61 -0.43 -22.17
C ALA A 183 -8.29 0.95 -22.31
N ARG A 184 -7.52 2.01 -22.61
CA ARG A 184 -7.99 3.41 -22.45
C ARG A 184 -7.89 4.28 -23.70
N ALA A 185 -6.98 3.97 -24.61
CA ALA A 185 -6.77 4.73 -25.84
C ALA A 185 -6.42 3.79 -27.02
N PRO A 186 -7.35 2.91 -27.48
CA PRO A 186 -7.02 1.85 -28.43
C PRO A 186 -6.42 2.35 -29.75
N ALA A 187 -6.78 3.55 -30.19
CA ALA A 187 -6.24 4.19 -31.38
C ALA A 187 -4.73 4.50 -31.28
N ALA A 188 -4.18 4.62 -30.06
CA ALA A 188 -2.76 4.85 -29.82
C ALA A 188 -1.95 3.54 -29.71
N ALA A 189 -2.60 2.38 -29.54
CA ALA A 189 -1.92 1.12 -29.28
C ALA A 189 -0.93 0.74 -30.39
N ASP A 190 -1.31 0.89 -31.67
CA ASP A 190 -0.42 0.59 -32.80
C ASP A 190 0.79 1.53 -32.87
N ALA A 191 0.62 2.79 -32.44
CA ALA A 191 1.72 3.74 -32.36
C ALA A 191 2.73 3.37 -31.26
N VAL A 192 2.26 2.85 -30.12
CA VAL A 192 3.13 2.33 -29.05
C VAL A 192 3.92 1.12 -29.55
N VAL A 193 3.26 0.16 -30.22
CA VAL A 193 3.91 -1.04 -30.78
C VAL A 193 5.01 -0.70 -31.78
N ALA A 194 4.76 0.30 -32.65
CA ALA A 194 5.71 0.73 -33.66
C ALA A 194 7.04 1.26 -33.07
N GLN A 195 7.06 1.64 -31.79
CA GLN A 195 8.25 2.17 -31.12
C GLN A 195 9.07 1.11 -30.37
N ILE A 196 8.56 -0.11 -30.24
CA ILE A 196 9.28 -1.22 -29.58
C ILE A 196 10.34 -1.72 -30.56
N LYS A 197 11.61 -1.67 -30.15
CA LYS A 197 12.76 -1.94 -31.04
C LYS A 197 13.29 -3.35 -30.85
N ASP A 198 13.36 -3.80 -29.60
CA ASP A 198 13.82 -5.13 -29.26
C ASP A 198 12.92 -6.20 -29.90
N ARG A 199 13.55 -7.28 -30.35
CA ARG A 199 12.87 -8.37 -31.03
C ARG A 199 11.98 -9.17 -30.07
N PHE A 200 12.42 -9.38 -28.84
CA PHE A 200 11.68 -10.14 -27.85
C PHE A 200 10.46 -9.34 -27.38
N SER A 201 10.67 -8.07 -27.02
CA SER A 201 9.61 -7.15 -26.61
C SER A 201 8.56 -6.93 -27.71
N ARG A 202 8.95 -6.84 -28.98
CA ARG A 202 7.97 -6.77 -30.09
C ARG A 202 7.07 -8.01 -30.17
N ARG A 203 7.60 -9.19 -29.82
CA ARG A 203 6.79 -10.43 -29.77
C ARG A 203 5.83 -10.40 -28.58
N MET A 204 6.27 -9.90 -27.43
CA MET A 204 5.38 -9.66 -26.28
C MET A 204 4.25 -8.69 -26.63
N ALA A 205 4.55 -7.62 -27.36
CA ALA A 205 3.55 -6.67 -27.84
C ALA A 205 2.54 -7.33 -28.80
N GLN A 206 3.01 -8.19 -29.71
CA GLN A 206 2.13 -8.95 -30.59
C GLN A 206 1.23 -9.92 -29.81
N ALA A 207 1.77 -10.61 -28.80
CA ALA A 207 1.00 -11.49 -27.93
C ALA A 207 -0.07 -10.71 -27.15
N LEU A 208 0.27 -9.54 -26.61
CA LEU A 208 -0.66 -8.65 -25.93
C LEU A 208 -1.80 -8.18 -26.86
N GLN A 209 -1.46 -7.73 -28.08
CA GLN A 209 -2.46 -7.34 -29.09
C GLN A 209 -3.32 -8.52 -29.56
N ALA A 210 -2.75 -9.73 -29.64
CA ALA A 210 -3.48 -10.95 -29.97
C ALA A 210 -4.56 -11.25 -28.95
N GLY A 211 -4.19 -11.20 -27.66
CA GLY A 211 -5.10 -11.36 -26.54
C GLY A 211 -6.23 -10.34 -26.59
N ALA A 212 -5.89 -9.07 -26.80
CA ALA A 212 -6.86 -7.99 -26.93
C ALA A 212 -7.87 -8.22 -28.07
N ARG A 213 -7.42 -8.77 -29.20
CA ARG A 213 -8.24 -9.07 -30.38
C ARG A 213 -8.94 -10.43 -30.32
N GLY A 214 -8.61 -11.29 -29.36
CA GLY A 214 -9.07 -12.68 -29.30
C GLY A 214 -8.52 -13.57 -30.42
N ASP A 215 -7.36 -13.23 -30.97
CA ASP A 215 -6.75 -13.98 -32.07
C ASP A 215 -5.97 -15.21 -31.56
N ALA A 216 -6.67 -16.35 -31.53
CA ALA A 216 -6.10 -17.62 -31.12
C ALA A 216 -5.10 -18.22 -32.11
N ALA A 217 -4.95 -17.70 -33.34
CA ALA A 217 -3.93 -18.20 -34.27
C ALA A 217 -2.51 -17.96 -33.72
N ILE A 218 -2.35 -16.89 -32.94
CA ILE A 218 -1.08 -16.50 -32.32
C ILE A 218 -0.66 -17.47 -31.20
N ALA A 219 -1.58 -18.26 -30.61
CA ALA A 219 -1.24 -19.35 -29.69
C ALA A 219 -0.24 -20.35 -30.29
N ARG A 220 -0.42 -20.71 -31.57
CA ARG A 220 0.48 -21.63 -32.28
C ARG A 220 1.83 -20.96 -32.59
N SER A 221 1.83 -19.66 -32.88
CA SER A 221 3.07 -18.93 -33.11
C SER A 221 3.84 -18.71 -31.81
N ILE A 222 3.18 -18.53 -30.65
CA ILE A 222 3.84 -18.42 -29.33
C ILE A 222 4.68 -19.65 -29.02
N ASP A 223 4.14 -20.85 -29.22
CA ASP A 223 4.87 -22.11 -29.00
C ASP A 223 5.99 -22.34 -30.04
N GLU A 224 5.86 -21.78 -31.25
CA GLU A 224 6.95 -21.72 -32.24
C GLU A 224 8.02 -20.68 -31.87
N TRP A 225 7.63 -19.56 -31.28
CA TRP A 225 8.51 -18.49 -30.82
C TRP A 225 9.39 -18.96 -29.65
N ALA A 226 8.80 -19.65 -28.67
CA ALA A 226 9.54 -20.25 -27.56
C ALA A 226 10.59 -21.26 -28.05
N ARG A 227 10.26 -22.05 -29.09
CA ARG A 227 11.21 -22.96 -29.75
C ARG A 227 12.32 -22.20 -30.50
N GLY A 228 12.01 -21.07 -31.12
CA GLY A 228 12.99 -20.21 -31.80
C GLY A 228 13.90 -19.40 -30.85
N ALA A 229 13.50 -19.17 -29.61
CA ALA A 229 14.31 -18.52 -28.57
C ALA A 229 15.50 -19.40 -28.16
N ARG A 230 15.31 -20.73 -28.07
CA ARG A 230 16.39 -21.73 -27.85
C ARG A 230 17.56 -21.57 -28.82
N ALA A 231 17.26 -21.20 -30.07
CA ALA A 231 18.26 -21.13 -31.14
C ALA A 231 19.10 -19.84 -31.12
N ASN A 232 18.71 -18.81 -30.35
CA ASN A 232 19.33 -17.47 -30.37
C ASN A 232 19.80 -17.01 -28.97
N GLN A 233 20.04 -17.93 -28.03
CA GLN A 233 20.46 -17.60 -26.66
C GLN A 233 21.81 -16.85 -26.64
N THR A 234 21.76 -15.53 -26.46
CA THR A 234 22.93 -14.70 -26.13
C THR A 234 22.77 -13.94 -24.81
N ALA A 235 21.63 -14.07 -24.12
CA ALA A 235 21.42 -13.48 -22.79
C ALA A 235 21.38 -14.56 -21.69
N PRO A 236 21.89 -14.31 -20.47
CA PRO A 236 22.10 -15.34 -19.45
C PRO A 236 20.83 -15.88 -18.77
N PHE A 237 19.64 -15.33 -19.08
CA PHE A 237 18.42 -15.54 -18.29
C PHE A 237 17.22 -16.12 -19.05
N ASP A 238 17.32 -16.38 -20.37
CA ASP A 238 16.20 -16.92 -21.15
C ASP A 238 16.25 -18.45 -21.23
N ASP A 239 15.73 -19.10 -20.19
CA ASP A 239 15.29 -20.48 -20.38
C ASP A 239 14.00 -20.50 -21.26
N PRO A 240 13.79 -21.52 -22.09
CA PRO A 240 12.68 -21.56 -23.06
C PRO A 240 11.29 -21.66 -22.43
N GLU A 241 11.21 -22.09 -21.18
CA GLU A 241 9.97 -22.20 -20.41
C GLU A 241 9.51 -20.81 -19.97
N THR A 242 10.44 -19.99 -19.47
CA THR A 242 10.22 -18.58 -19.13
C THR A 242 9.72 -17.78 -20.34
N ALA A 243 10.40 -17.85 -21.49
CA ALA A 243 10.00 -17.12 -22.69
C ALA A 243 8.60 -17.53 -23.22
N ARG A 244 8.24 -18.81 -23.05
CA ARG A 244 6.91 -19.32 -23.40
C ARG A 244 5.83 -18.78 -22.47
N ARG A 245 6.10 -18.82 -21.16
CA ARG A 245 5.19 -18.40 -20.09
C ARG A 245 4.85 -16.92 -20.21
N ASP A 246 5.86 -16.07 -20.31
CA ASP A 246 5.68 -14.61 -20.35
C ASP A 246 4.86 -14.18 -21.59
N SER A 247 5.06 -14.85 -22.73
CA SER A 247 4.24 -14.63 -23.94
C SER A 247 2.76 -14.94 -23.69
N TRP A 248 2.46 -16.03 -23.00
CA TRP A 248 1.08 -16.42 -22.69
C TRP A 248 0.45 -15.49 -21.64
N ASP A 249 1.22 -15.03 -20.68
CA ASP A 249 0.77 -14.03 -19.71
C ASP A 249 0.41 -12.71 -20.42
N MET A 250 1.18 -12.31 -21.43
CA MET A 250 0.84 -11.15 -22.26
C MET A 250 -0.48 -11.35 -23.02
N VAL A 251 -0.76 -12.54 -23.57
CA VAL A 251 -2.07 -12.82 -24.18
C VAL A 251 -3.20 -12.65 -23.16
N LEU A 252 -3.05 -13.22 -21.97
CA LEU A 252 -4.06 -13.13 -20.91
C LEU A 252 -4.26 -11.68 -20.45
N ARG A 253 -3.19 -10.92 -20.20
CA ARG A 253 -3.23 -9.49 -19.86
C ARG A 253 -3.89 -8.67 -20.97
N GLY A 254 -3.65 -8.99 -22.24
CA GLY A 254 -4.24 -8.30 -23.37
C GLY A 254 -5.75 -8.50 -23.44
N ALA A 255 -6.23 -9.72 -23.18
CA ALA A 255 -7.65 -10.00 -23.08
C ALA A 255 -8.29 -9.26 -21.90
N ILE A 256 -7.60 -9.20 -20.74
CA ILE A 256 -8.05 -8.42 -19.57
C ILE A 256 -8.14 -6.93 -19.91
N ALA A 257 -7.09 -6.35 -20.47
CA ALA A 257 -7.04 -4.93 -20.84
C ALA A 257 -8.12 -4.54 -21.84
N ALA A 258 -8.42 -5.40 -22.81
CA ALA A 258 -9.52 -5.21 -23.76
C ALA A 258 -10.91 -5.54 -23.17
N ASN A 259 -10.99 -5.98 -21.91
CA ASN A 259 -12.20 -6.43 -21.24
C ASN A 259 -12.95 -7.52 -22.03
N ASN A 260 -12.20 -8.50 -22.57
CA ASN A 260 -12.70 -9.58 -23.42
C ASN A 260 -12.61 -10.95 -22.74
N LEU A 261 -13.64 -11.31 -21.96
CA LEU A 261 -13.66 -12.55 -21.17
C LEU A 261 -13.62 -13.81 -22.05
N ASP A 262 -14.27 -13.81 -23.21
CA ASP A 262 -14.27 -14.95 -24.13
C ASP A 262 -12.85 -15.22 -24.68
N ALA A 263 -12.13 -14.17 -25.08
CA ALA A 263 -10.72 -14.29 -25.48
C ALA A 263 -9.86 -14.83 -24.32
N PHE A 264 -10.08 -14.34 -23.10
CA PHE A 264 -9.37 -14.81 -21.92
C PHE A 264 -9.63 -16.29 -21.63
N THR A 265 -10.89 -16.74 -21.65
CA THR A 265 -11.24 -18.15 -21.45
C THR A 265 -10.61 -19.04 -22.51
N LYS A 266 -10.65 -18.63 -23.78
CA LYS A 266 -10.02 -19.38 -24.89
C LYS A 266 -8.50 -19.44 -24.74
N ALA A 267 -7.86 -18.32 -24.41
CA ALA A 267 -6.43 -18.25 -24.19
C ALA A 267 -6.00 -19.11 -22.98
N LEU A 268 -6.75 -19.07 -21.88
CA LEU A 268 -6.51 -19.87 -20.69
C LEU A 268 -6.60 -21.38 -20.99
N ALA A 269 -7.57 -21.79 -21.81
CA ALA A 269 -7.71 -23.19 -22.23
C ALA A 269 -6.60 -23.65 -23.18
N ALA A 270 -6.00 -22.74 -23.94
CA ALA A 270 -4.94 -23.04 -24.90
C ALA A 270 -3.52 -22.96 -24.29
N ARG A 271 -3.34 -22.18 -23.22
CA ARG A 271 -2.08 -22.07 -22.48
C ARG A 271 -1.69 -23.44 -21.89
N PRO A 272 -0.40 -23.79 -21.83
CA PRO A 272 0.05 -24.85 -20.92
C PRO A 272 -0.43 -24.58 -19.48
N GLY A 273 -0.68 -25.63 -18.70
CA GLY A 273 -1.24 -25.48 -17.36
C GLY A 273 -0.36 -24.66 -16.42
N PHE A 274 -0.94 -24.01 -15.41
CA PHE A 274 -0.21 -23.40 -14.30
C PHE A 274 0.16 -24.50 -13.31
N ASN A 275 1.27 -25.21 -13.54
CA ASN A 275 1.60 -26.41 -12.78
C ASN A 275 3.09 -26.57 -12.45
N THR A 276 3.90 -25.52 -12.61
CA THR A 276 5.30 -25.49 -12.18
C THR A 276 5.52 -24.41 -11.11
N PRO A 277 6.63 -24.44 -10.33
CA PRO A 277 6.96 -23.35 -9.41
C PRO A 277 7.11 -22.00 -10.10
N ALA A 278 7.66 -22.03 -11.32
CA ALA A 278 7.87 -20.84 -12.14
C ALA A 278 6.55 -20.18 -12.60
N ASP A 279 5.42 -20.89 -12.55
CA ASP A 279 4.09 -20.35 -12.86
C ASP A 279 3.46 -19.56 -11.70
N ALA A 280 4.00 -19.66 -10.48
CA ALA A 280 3.44 -19.01 -9.30
C ALA A 280 3.40 -17.49 -9.43
N GLU A 281 4.48 -16.90 -9.95
CA GLU A 281 4.58 -15.46 -10.18
C GLU A 281 3.64 -15.00 -11.31
N SER A 282 3.56 -15.75 -12.40
CA SER A 282 2.60 -15.50 -13.48
C SER A 282 1.15 -15.51 -13.00
N ALA A 283 0.79 -16.52 -12.20
CA ALA A 283 -0.53 -16.60 -11.58
C ALA A 283 -0.80 -15.43 -10.64
N SER A 284 0.19 -15.04 -9.84
CA SER A 284 0.15 -13.91 -8.92
C SER A 284 -0.12 -12.60 -9.66
N ARG A 285 0.62 -12.30 -10.73
CA ARG A 285 0.41 -11.09 -11.56
C ARG A 285 -1.00 -11.02 -12.15
N ILE A 286 -1.50 -12.12 -12.72
CA ILE A 286 -2.85 -12.16 -13.29
C ILE A 286 -3.89 -11.94 -12.19
N LEU A 287 -3.77 -12.61 -11.05
CA LEU A 287 -4.69 -12.43 -9.92
C LEU A 287 -4.69 -11.00 -9.40
N ARG A 288 -3.51 -10.36 -9.25
CA ARG A 288 -3.41 -8.96 -8.81
C ARG A 288 -4.22 -8.03 -9.73
N VAL A 289 -4.08 -8.17 -11.05
CA VAL A 289 -4.86 -7.35 -12.01
C VAL A 289 -6.37 -7.61 -11.86
N LEU A 290 -6.78 -8.87 -11.82
CA LEU A 290 -8.20 -9.23 -11.71
C LEU A 290 -8.83 -8.74 -10.40
N MET A 291 -8.09 -8.85 -9.28
CA MET A 291 -8.52 -8.38 -7.97
C MET A 291 -8.57 -6.85 -7.92
N ARG A 292 -7.53 -6.17 -8.41
CA ARG A 292 -7.45 -4.70 -8.53
C ARG A 292 -8.66 -4.09 -9.23
N GLU A 293 -9.16 -4.77 -10.27
CA GLU A 293 -10.30 -4.32 -11.07
C GLU A 293 -11.66 -4.86 -10.60
N GLY A 294 -11.69 -5.74 -9.59
CA GLY A 294 -12.93 -6.32 -9.08
C GLY A 294 -13.58 -7.35 -10.01
N ARG A 295 -12.79 -8.10 -10.79
CA ARG A 295 -13.24 -9.02 -11.87
C ARG A 295 -13.61 -10.41 -11.33
N ALA A 296 -14.65 -10.50 -10.51
CA ALA A 296 -15.06 -11.75 -9.87
C ALA A 296 -15.38 -12.89 -10.85
N ASP A 297 -16.05 -12.59 -11.97
CA ASP A 297 -16.35 -13.51 -13.07
C ASP A 297 -15.09 -14.07 -13.72
N TRP A 298 -14.04 -13.26 -13.87
CA TRP A 298 -12.75 -13.70 -14.41
C TRP A 298 -11.99 -14.58 -13.43
N ILE A 299 -12.02 -14.24 -12.13
CA ILE A 299 -11.40 -15.07 -11.08
C ILE A 299 -12.05 -16.46 -11.05
N ARG A 300 -13.38 -16.56 -11.22
CA ARG A 300 -14.07 -17.87 -11.30
C ARG A 300 -13.62 -18.72 -12.48
N VAL A 301 -13.27 -18.08 -13.61
CA VAL A 301 -12.71 -18.76 -14.78
C VAL A 301 -11.24 -19.14 -14.56
N PHE A 302 -10.46 -18.26 -13.93
CA PHE A 302 -9.03 -18.45 -13.75
C PHE A 302 -8.68 -19.47 -12.66
N GLY A 303 -9.39 -19.43 -11.53
CA GLY A 303 -9.12 -20.26 -10.35
C GLY A 303 -8.93 -21.76 -10.66
N PRO A 304 -9.82 -22.42 -11.42
CA PRO A 304 -9.68 -23.84 -11.76
C PRO A 304 -8.45 -24.19 -12.62
N ALA A 305 -7.83 -23.21 -13.28
CA ALA A 305 -6.61 -23.41 -14.04
C ALA A 305 -5.35 -23.42 -13.16
N LEU A 306 -5.44 -22.95 -11.91
CA LEU A 306 -4.34 -22.90 -10.95
C LEU A 306 -4.08 -24.29 -10.35
N LYS A 307 -3.05 -24.96 -10.84
CA LYS A 307 -2.65 -26.32 -10.42
C LYS A 307 -1.18 -26.37 -9.99
N LEU A 308 -0.71 -25.33 -9.31
CA LEU A 308 0.71 -25.22 -8.92
C LEU A 308 1.13 -26.40 -8.01
N PRO A 309 2.42 -26.78 -7.97
CA PRO A 309 2.93 -27.87 -7.12
C PRO A 309 2.70 -27.63 -5.63
N GLU A 310 2.61 -28.68 -4.82
CA GLU A 310 2.54 -28.53 -3.36
C GLU A 310 3.72 -27.70 -2.81
N GLY A 311 3.44 -26.81 -1.86
CA GLY A 311 4.41 -25.85 -1.30
C GLY A 311 4.39 -24.47 -1.98
N GLU A 312 3.91 -24.36 -3.21
CA GLU A 312 3.82 -23.08 -3.93
C GLU A 312 2.56 -22.29 -3.54
N SER A 313 2.71 -20.97 -3.44
CA SER A 313 1.64 -20.01 -3.13
C SER A 313 1.52 -18.92 -4.20
N VAL A 314 0.43 -18.16 -4.14
CA VAL A 314 0.27 -16.93 -4.93
C VAL A 314 0.34 -15.72 -3.99
N SER A 315 0.93 -14.62 -4.47
CA SER A 315 1.01 -13.35 -3.76
C SER A 315 0.12 -12.33 -4.46
N VAL A 316 -0.80 -11.72 -3.72
CA VAL A 316 -1.76 -10.73 -4.25
C VAL A 316 -1.72 -9.41 -3.49
N ASP A 317 -0.69 -9.20 -2.67
CA ASP A 317 -0.50 -8.05 -1.79
C ASP A 317 0.20 -6.84 -2.46
N GLU A 318 0.79 -7.04 -3.63
CA GLU A 318 1.44 -5.98 -4.41
C GLU A 318 0.44 -5.26 -5.35
N ASP A 319 0.52 -3.93 -5.46
CA ASP A 319 -0.26 -3.08 -6.38
C ASP A 319 -1.81 -3.15 -6.22
N ILE A 320 -2.31 -3.59 -5.06
CA ILE A 320 -3.75 -3.65 -4.75
C ILE A 320 -4.34 -2.38 -4.15
N GLY A 321 -3.56 -1.31 -4.00
CA GLY A 321 -4.02 -0.01 -3.49
C GLY A 321 -5.33 0.50 -4.12
N PRO A 322 -5.52 0.38 -5.46
CA PRO A 322 -6.77 0.76 -6.11
C PRO A 322 -8.00 -0.05 -5.68
N MET A 323 -7.85 -1.27 -5.15
CA MET A 323 -8.97 -2.07 -4.64
C MET A 323 -9.74 -1.36 -3.53
N ARG A 324 -9.08 -0.50 -2.74
CA ARG A 324 -9.73 0.31 -1.70
C ARG A 324 -10.85 1.17 -2.26
N SER A 325 -10.78 1.55 -3.53
CA SER A 325 -11.79 2.36 -4.20
C SER A 325 -12.97 1.55 -4.76
N LEU A 326 -12.87 0.21 -4.82
CA LEU A 326 -13.93 -0.65 -5.37
C LEU A 326 -15.21 -0.60 -4.52
N PRO A 327 -16.40 -0.69 -5.15
CA PRO A 327 -17.66 -0.88 -4.44
C PRO A 327 -17.66 -2.13 -3.55
N VAL A 328 -18.40 -2.07 -2.43
CA VAL A 328 -18.48 -3.14 -1.43
C VAL A 328 -18.97 -4.46 -2.05
N ASP A 329 -19.99 -4.40 -2.89
CA ASP A 329 -20.55 -5.55 -3.61
C ASP A 329 -19.52 -6.22 -4.51
N ARG A 330 -18.62 -5.45 -5.15
CA ARG A 330 -17.53 -6.00 -5.95
C ARG A 330 -16.48 -6.70 -5.10
N LEU A 331 -16.11 -6.12 -3.96
CA LEU A 331 -15.16 -6.75 -3.03
C LEU A 331 -15.71 -8.06 -2.46
N VAL A 332 -16.99 -8.09 -2.10
CA VAL A 332 -17.69 -9.33 -1.69
C VAL A 332 -17.66 -10.37 -2.82
N ALA A 333 -17.99 -9.96 -4.05
CA ALA A 333 -17.98 -10.88 -5.20
C ALA A 333 -16.58 -11.45 -5.51
N VAL A 334 -15.52 -10.65 -5.36
CA VAL A 334 -14.13 -11.10 -5.51
C VAL A 334 -13.77 -12.14 -4.45
N ALA A 335 -14.11 -11.88 -3.19
CA ALA A 335 -13.84 -12.84 -2.12
C ALA A 335 -14.56 -14.18 -2.35
N GLU A 336 -15.83 -14.14 -2.75
CA GLU A 336 -16.60 -15.34 -3.08
C GLU A 336 -16.04 -16.08 -4.30
N ALA A 337 -15.54 -15.35 -5.30
CA ALA A 337 -14.86 -15.95 -6.45
C ALA A 337 -13.57 -16.69 -6.04
N GLY A 338 -12.96 -16.33 -4.90
CA GLY A 338 -11.79 -17.00 -4.35
C GLY A 338 -11.96 -18.50 -4.11
N GLU A 339 -13.18 -18.99 -3.85
CA GLU A 339 -13.44 -20.43 -3.70
C GLU A 339 -13.07 -21.22 -4.97
N ALA A 340 -13.18 -20.61 -6.15
CA ALA A 340 -12.79 -21.25 -7.41
C ALA A 340 -11.28 -21.50 -7.51
N ALA A 341 -10.46 -20.79 -6.73
CA ALA A 341 -9.01 -20.95 -6.68
C ALA A 341 -8.55 -22.09 -5.75
N GLY A 342 -9.49 -22.80 -5.11
CA GLY A 342 -9.18 -23.96 -4.27
C GLY A 342 -8.21 -23.64 -3.14
N ARG A 343 -7.05 -24.29 -3.12
CA ARG A 343 -6.04 -24.10 -2.05
C ARG A 343 -5.48 -22.67 -1.97
N PHE A 344 -5.59 -21.88 -3.04
CA PHE A 344 -5.11 -20.48 -3.07
C PHE A 344 -6.17 -19.48 -2.62
N ARG A 345 -7.38 -19.94 -2.26
CA ARG A 345 -8.48 -19.08 -1.85
C ARG A 345 -8.11 -18.09 -0.74
N GLY A 346 -7.23 -18.51 0.17
CA GLY A 346 -6.84 -17.73 1.36
C GLY A 346 -6.32 -16.35 0.97
N ALA A 347 -5.38 -16.29 0.03
CA ALA A 347 -4.79 -15.04 -0.44
C ALA A 347 -5.85 -14.07 -1.01
N ILE A 348 -6.78 -14.58 -1.81
CA ILE A 348 -7.85 -13.76 -2.44
C ILE A 348 -8.82 -13.25 -1.37
N VAL A 349 -9.27 -14.13 -0.48
CA VAL A 349 -10.26 -13.84 0.56
C VAL A 349 -9.68 -12.86 1.59
N ASP A 350 -8.44 -13.08 2.04
CA ASP A 350 -7.79 -12.25 3.06
C ASP A 350 -7.66 -10.81 2.59
N THR A 351 -7.13 -10.62 1.38
CA THR A 351 -7.01 -9.29 0.78
C THR A 351 -8.37 -8.63 0.55
N ALA A 352 -9.38 -9.36 0.07
CA ALA A 352 -10.71 -8.77 -0.13
C ALA A 352 -11.37 -8.36 1.19
N ILE A 353 -11.21 -9.14 2.26
CA ILE A 353 -11.70 -8.81 3.61
C ILE A 353 -10.96 -7.58 4.16
N GLU A 354 -9.63 -7.52 4.00
CA GLU A 354 -8.84 -6.35 4.40
C GLU A 354 -9.35 -5.08 3.70
N MET A 355 -9.61 -5.15 2.39
CA MET A 355 -10.16 -4.02 1.63
C MET A 355 -11.58 -3.64 2.08
N LEU A 356 -12.44 -4.60 2.41
CA LEU A 356 -13.77 -4.34 2.97
C LEU A 356 -13.69 -3.62 4.33
N VAL A 357 -12.79 -4.07 5.20
CA VAL A 357 -12.53 -3.42 6.50
C VAL A 357 -12.01 -2.00 6.30
N ALA A 358 -11.06 -1.80 5.37
CA ALA A 358 -10.53 -0.47 5.05
C ALA A 358 -11.64 0.46 4.55
N ARG A 359 -12.57 -0.03 3.73
CA ARG A 359 -13.80 0.67 3.35
C ARG A 359 -14.86 0.78 4.45
N GLY A 360 -14.59 0.16 5.60
CA GLY A 360 -15.46 0.02 6.77
C GLY A 360 -16.82 -0.63 6.50
N ALA A 361 -16.88 -1.48 5.47
CA ALA A 361 -17.93 -2.47 5.25
C ALA A 361 -17.71 -3.69 6.17
N VAL A 362 -17.74 -3.43 7.48
CA VAL A 362 -17.30 -4.39 8.50
C VAL A 362 -18.34 -5.47 8.73
N ALA A 363 -19.63 -5.15 8.59
CA ALA A 363 -20.70 -6.15 8.66
C ALA A 363 -20.52 -7.18 7.54
N GLU A 364 -20.29 -6.70 6.32
CA GLU A 364 -20.05 -7.52 5.13
C GLU A 364 -18.78 -8.34 5.27
N ALA A 365 -17.68 -7.74 5.73
CA ALA A 365 -16.43 -8.44 6.03
C ALA A 365 -16.63 -9.57 7.05
N ARG A 366 -17.41 -9.34 8.11
CA ARG A 366 -17.71 -10.35 9.15
C ARG A 366 -18.54 -11.50 8.59
N ASP A 367 -19.62 -11.17 7.89
CA ASP A 367 -20.53 -12.17 7.33
C ASP A 367 -19.79 -13.04 6.32
N LEU A 368 -18.94 -12.43 5.49
CA LEU A 368 -18.07 -13.12 4.55
C LEU A 368 -17.05 -14.02 5.28
N PHE A 369 -16.37 -13.50 6.30
CA PHE A 369 -15.40 -14.26 7.11
C PHE A 369 -16.04 -15.52 7.73
N ALA A 370 -17.24 -15.37 8.28
CA ALA A 370 -17.99 -16.48 8.87
C ALA A 370 -18.51 -17.48 7.83
N ARG A 371 -19.04 -16.98 6.71
CA ARG A 371 -19.67 -17.76 5.65
C ARG A 371 -18.66 -18.57 4.82
N LEU A 372 -17.47 -18.02 4.58
CA LEU A 372 -16.38 -18.71 3.88
C LEU A 372 -15.58 -19.67 4.78
N GLY A 373 -16.05 -19.93 6.01
CA GLY A 373 -15.45 -20.92 6.91
C GLY A 373 -14.11 -20.49 7.51
N ARG A 374 -13.77 -19.20 7.52
CA ARG A 374 -12.50 -18.72 8.11
C ARG A 374 -12.46 -18.87 9.63
N ILE A 375 -13.61 -18.93 10.30
CA ILE A 375 -13.71 -19.28 11.73
C ILE A 375 -13.18 -20.70 11.97
N ASP A 376 -13.48 -21.64 11.07
CA ASP A 376 -13.03 -23.02 11.22
C ASP A 376 -11.52 -23.14 11.01
N GLU A 377 -10.95 -22.29 10.14
CA GLU A 377 -9.51 -22.15 9.97
C GLU A 377 -8.85 -21.54 11.21
N LEU A 378 -9.42 -20.46 11.75
CA LEU A 378 -8.97 -19.84 13.01
C LEU A 378 -8.92 -20.86 14.16
N ASN A 379 -9.91 -21.75 14.22
CA ASN A 379 -9.99 -22.81 15.24
C ASN A 379 -8.92 -23.90 15.08
N ARG A 380 -8.30 -24.03 13.91
CA ARG A 380 -7.23 -25.00 13.64
C ARG A 380 -5.83 -24.42 13.83
N VAL A 381 -5.69 -23.10 13.78
CA VAL A 381 -4.41 -22.42 13.92
C VAL A 381 -4.08 -22.20 15.41
N THR A 382 -2.85 -22.53 15.79
CA THR A 382 -2.25 -22.11 17.06
C THR A 382 -1.73 -20.68 16.89
N PHE A 383 -2.21 -19.75 17.73
CA PHE A 383 -1.81 -18.33 17.71
C PHE A 383 -0.31 -18.11 18.02
N ASP A 384 0.39 -19.17 18.41
CA ASP A 384 1.82 -19.18 18.73
C ASP A 384 2.71 -19.31 17.47
N GLN A 385 2.13 -19.54 16.28
CA GLN A 385 2.87 -19.55 15.01
C GLN A 385 2.92 -18.13 14.42
N GLU A 386 4.10 -17.51 14.49
CA GLU A 386 4.37 -16.08 14.22
C GLU A 386 3.78 -15.52 12.92
N ARG A 387 3.52 -16.33 11.89
CA ARG A 387 3.12 -15.83 10.56
C ARG A 387 1.66 -16.07 10.19
N ILE A 388 1.09 -17.23 10.54
CA ILE A 388 -0.33 -17.54 10.26
C ILE A 388 -1.22 -16.94 11.36
N GLY A 389 -0.77 -16.96 12.62
CA GLY A 389 -1.48 -16.31 13.72
C GLY A 389 -1.71 -14.82 13.47
N VAL A 390 -0.67 -14.10 13.04
CA VAL A 390 -0.71 -12.63 12.87
C VAL A 390 -1.69 -12.17 11.79
N VAL A 391 -1.79 -12.85 10.65
CA VAL A 391 -2.73 -12.45 9.57
C VAL A 391 -4.18 -12.63 10.03
N PHE A 392 -4.50 -13.80 10.60
CA PHE A 392 -5.83 -14.07 11.13
C PHE A 392 -6.16 -13.18 12.31
N GLU A 393 -5.19 -12.91 13.18
CA GLU A 393 -5.31 -11.99 14.30
C GLU A 393 -5.62 -10.57 13.81
N THR A 394 -4.91 -10.08 12.80
CA THR A 394 -5.11 -8.75 12.22
C THR A 394 -6.50 -8.63 11.59
N LEU A 395 -6.89 -9.61 10.78
CA LEU A 395 -8.23 -9.67 10.18
C LEU A 395 -9.33 -9.78 11.24
N TRP A 396 -9.09 -10.58 12.28
CA TRP A 396 -10.00 -10.71 13.41
C TRP A 396 -10.15 -9.40 14.18
N ARG A 397 -9.05 -8.74 14.56
CA ARG A 397 -9.07 -7.41 15.21
C ARG A 397 -9.86 -6.40 14.39
N ALA A 398 -9.57 -6.36 13.09
CA ALA A 398 -10.26 -5.50 12.13
C ALA A 398 -11.78 -5.71 12.11
N VAL A 399 -12.23 -6.98 12.17
CA VAL A 399 -13.66 -7.34 12.15
C VAL A 399 -14.32 -7.17 13.52
N VAL A 400 -13.64 -7.53 14.60
CA VAL A 400 -14.15 -7.51 15.96
C VAL A 400 -14.21 -6.11 16.51
N GLY A 401 -13.12 -5.36 16.39
CA GLY A 401 -13.09 -4.03 16.93
C GLY A 401 -14.18 -3.15 16.30
N ARG A 402 -14.50 -3.36 15.01
CA ARG A 402 -15.40 -2.51 14.22
C ARG A 402 -16.86 -2.97 14.25
N GLY A 403 -17.15 -4.01 15.01
CA GLY A 403 -18.44 -4.70 14.96
C GLY A 403 -19.46 -4.29 16.00
N PRO A 404 -20.76 -4.41 15.69
CA PRO A 404 -21.79 -4.47 16.73
C PRO A 404 -21.48 -5.60 17.71
N LYS A 405 -21.53 -5.32 19.01
CA LYS A 405 -21.18 -6.25 20.09
C LYS A 405 -21.87 -7.61 19.95
N GLU A 406 -23.17 -7.61 19.62
CA GLU A 406 -23.94 -8.85 19.48
C GLU A 406 -23.41 -9.76 18.36
N ALA A 407 -23.04 -9.16 17.21
CA ALA A 407 -22.50 -9.90 16.08
C ALA A 407 -21.08 -10.42 16.38
N VAL A 408 -20.28 -9.61 17.09
CA VAL A 408 -18.96 -10.03 17.57
C VAL A 408 -19.07 -11.18 18.54
N ASP A 409 -19.94 -11.07 19.55
CA ASP A 409 -20.16 -12.09 20.58
C ASP A 409 -20.67 -13.40 19.94
N ALA A 410 -21.54 -13.31 18.93
CA ALA A 410 -22.03 -14.48 18.18
C ALA A 410 -20.91 -15.20 17.40
N VAL A 411 -20.00 -14.45 16.77
CA VAL A 411 -18.85 -15.05 16.06
C VAL A 411 -17.84 -15.61 17.06
N ALA A 412 -17.55 -14.87 18.13
CA ALA A 412 -16.68 -15.27 19.22
C ALA A 412 -17.14 -16.58 19.88
N ALA A 413 -18.45 -16.78 20.06
CA ALA A 413 -19.02 -18.01 20.63
C ALA A 413 -18.72 -19.27 19.79
N ARG A 414 -18.38 -19.12 18.50
CA ARG A 414 -18.01 -20.24 17.60
C ARG A 414 -16.52 -20.59 17.67
N ILE A 415 -15.73 -19.87 18.46
CA ILE A 415 -14.30 -20.11 18.62
C ILE A 415 -14.05 -21.19 19.68
N THR A 416 -13.38 -22.26 19.28
CA THR A 416 -13.05 -23.40 20.14
C THR A 416 -11.57 -23.49 20.50
N SER A 417 -10.68 -22.81 19.75
CA SER A 417 -9.23 -22.82 20.01
C SER A 417 -8.87 -22.14 21.33
N GLU A 418 -8.09 -22.81 22.18
CA GLU A 418 -7.66 -22.26 23.48
C GLU A 418 -6.74 -21.03 23.32
N GLY A 419 -5.83 -21.04 22.33
CA GLY A 419 -5.00 -19.87 22.03
C GLY A 419 -5.82 -18.66 21.58
N ALA A 420 -6.83 -18.89 20.72
CA ALA A 420 -7.75 -17.85 20.29
C ALA A 420 -8.59 -17.29 21.45
N LYS A 421 -9.06 -18.15 22.36
CA LYS A 421 -9.78 -17.74 23.58
C LYS A 421 -8.91 -16.92 24.53
N ALA A 422 -7.67 -17.37 24.78
CA ALA A 422 -6.72 -16.65 25.62
C ALA A 422 -6.42 -15.26 25.05
N TYR A 423 -6.24 -15.19 23.74
CA TYR A 423 -6.06 -13.94 23.03
C TYR A 423 -7.29 -13.01 23.15
N MET A 424 -8.50 -13.53 22.97
CA MET A 424 -9.73 -12.74 23.17
C MET A 424 -9.86 -12.22 24.60
N ALA A 425 -9.48 -13.03 25.60
CA ALA A 425 -9.46 -12.58 26.99
C ALA A 425 -8.46 -11.42 27.19
N ARG A 426 -7.29 -11.47 26.55
CA ARG A 426 -6.32 -10.37 26.51
C ARG A 426 -6.92 -9.11 25.88
N VAL A 427 -7.56 -9.22 24.72
CA VAL A 427 -8.24 -8.10 24.05
C VAL A 427 -9.34 -7.49 24.93
N ALA A 428 -10.11 -8.31 25.65
CA ALA A 428 -11.14 -7.84 26.58
C ALA A 428 -10.54 -7.09 27.78
N ALA A 429 -9.44 -7.60 28.35
CA ALA A 429 -8.71 -6.94 29.43
C ALA A 429 -8.13 -5.59 28.98
N LEU A 430 -7.51 -5.55 27.80
CA LEU A 430 -6.99 -4.32 27.20
C LEU A 430 -8.12 -3.33 26.86
N SER A 431 -9.30 -3.81 26.44
CA SER A 431 -10.47 -2.97 26.22
C SER A 431 -10.94 -2.29 27.51
N LEU A 432 -10.87 -2.99 28.65
CA LEU A 432 -11.19 -2.40 29.96
C LEU A 432 -10.15 -1.36 30.35
N ARG A 433 -8.86 -1.72 30.28
CA ARG A 433 -7.74 -0.82 30.58
C ARG A 433 -7.76 0.45 29.73
N MET A 434 -8.08 0.32 28.44
CA MET A 434 -8.29 1.43 27.52
C MET A 434 -9.35 2.42 28.05
N ARG A 435 -10.51 1.92 28.50
CA ARG A 435 -11.56 2.78 29.06
C ARG A 435 -11.13 3.47 30.35
N GLU A 436 -10.35 2.80 31.19
CA GLU A 436 -9.79 3.40 32.41
C GLU A 436 -8.83 4.54 32.08
N ILE A 437 -7.92 4.32 31.12
CA ILE A 437 -6.99 5.35 30.61
C ILE A 437 -7.77 6.54 30.05
N ALA A 438 -8.79 6.28 29.22
CA ALA A 438 -9.64 7.33 28.64
C ALA A 438 -10.48 8.09 29.70
N ALA A 439 -10.77 7.47 30.84
CA ALA A 439 -11.40 8.13 32.00
C ALA A 439 -10.40 8.93 32.86
N GLY A 440 -9.11 8.92 32.53
CA GLY A 440 -8.06 9.64 33.25
C GLY A 440 -7.34 8.81 34.32
N ASN A 441 -7.67 7.53 34.49
CA ASN A 441 -7.00 6.64 35.43
C ASN A 441 -5.73 6.08 34.79
N LYS A 442 -4.59 6.74 35.05
CA LYS A 442 -3.29 6.30 34.57
C LYS A 442 -2.69 5.30 35.57
N GLY A 443 -2.86 4.00 35.27
CA GLY A 443 -2.18 2.90 35.96
C GLY A 443 -0.71 2.76 35.50
N GLU A 444 -0.19 1.53 35.52
CA GLU A 444 1.10 1.21 34.89
C GLU A 444 1.07 1.53 33.39
N GLU A 445 2.21 1.95 32.84
CA GLU A 445 2.33 2.25 31.41
C GLU A 445 2.11 0.96 30.61
N PRO A 446 1.24 0.95 29.59
CA PRO A 446 1.13 -0.15 28.64
C PRO A 446 2.43 -0.33 27.86
N ALA A 447 2.72 -1.57 27.48
CA ALA A 447 3.80 -1.85 26.52
C ALA A 447 3.41 -1.38 25.10
N ASP A 448 4.39 -1.21 24.21
CA ASP A 448 4.15 -0.70 22.84
C ASP A 448 3.16 -1.57 22.05
N ASP A 449 3.21 -2.89 22.24
CA ASP A 449 2.27 -3.83 21.61
C ASP A 449 0.85 -3.72 22.18
N GLU A 450 0.72 -3.44 23.49
CA GLU A 450 -0.56 -3.16 24.14
C GLU A 450 -1.16 -1.83 23.67
N TRP A 451 -0.32 -0.80 23.46
CA TRP A 451 -0.73 0.46 22.87
C TRP A 451 -1.29 0.30 21.47
N ALA A 452 -0.61 -0.48 20.62
CA ALA A 452 -1.07 -0.81 19.28
C ALA A 452 -2.43 -1.52 19.31
N ILE A 453 -2.60 -2.53 20.18
CA ILE A 453 -3.87 -3.25 20.34
C ILE A 453 -4.98 -2.32 20.81
N MET A 454 -4.74 -1.49 21.83
CA MET A 454 -5.76 -0.57 22.35
C MET A 454 -6.15 0.49 21.33
N LEU A 455 -5.20 1.00 20.55
CA LEU A 455 -5.49 1.93 19.46
C LEU A 455 -6.33 1.26 18.37
N ASP A 456 -6.00 0.03 17.98
CA ASP A 456 -6.81 -0.77 17.05
C ASP A 456 -8.24 -0.94 17.57
N ILE A 457 -8.42 -1.32 18.83
CA ILE A 457 -9.74 -1.45 19.47
C ILE A 457 -10.49 -0.11 19.44
N ALA A 458 -9.83 1.00 19.78
CA ALA A 458 -10.42 2.32 19.81
C ALA A 458 -10.86 2.78 18.41
N ILE A 459 -9.96 2.70 17.41
CA ILE A 459 -10.25 2.98 15.99
C ILE A 459 -11.47 2.22 15.52
N SER A 460 -11.52 0.98 15.98
CA SER A 460 -12.50 0.06 15.51
C SER A 460 -13.87 0.34 16.14
N SER A 461 -13.92 0.67 17.45
CA SER A 461 -15.15 1.08 18.14
C SER A 461 -15.90 2.22 17.43
N GLY A 462 -15.16 3.06 16.70
CA GLY A 462 -15.69 4.20 16.01
C GLY A 462 -16.05 5.38 16.87
N ASP A 463 -15.74 5.31 18.14
CA ASP A 463 -15.78 6.42 19.07
C ASP A 463 -14.52 7.28 18.88
N SER A 464 -14.68 8.39 18.15
CA SER A 464 -13.59 9.33 17.89
C SER A 464 -13.04 9.99 19.16
N GLU A 465 -13.86 10.15 20.20
CA GLU A 465 -13.44 10.70 21.49
C GLU A 465 -12.53 9.70 22.20
N LEU A 466 -12.94 8.42 22.27
CA LEU A 466 -12.12 7.35 22.83
C LEU A 466 -10.78 7.22 22.09
N MET A 467 -10.82 7.16 20.75
CA MET A 467 -9.62 7.15 19.91
C MET A 467 -8.63 8.27 20.26
N SER A 468 -9.14 9.51 20.31
CA SER A 468 -8.30 10.69 20.52
C SER A 468 -7.73 10.73 21.94
N LYS A 469 -8.50 10.29 22.95
CA LYS A 469 -8.03 10.19 24.34
C LYS A 469 -6.95 9.13 24.53
N ILE A 470 -7.04 8.00 23.81
CA ILE A 470 -6.00 6.96 23.82
C ILE A 470 -4.73 7.46 23.16
N ALA A 471 -4.84 8.09 21.98
CA ALA A 471 -3.69 8.72 21.33
C ALA A 471 -3.01 9.75 22.27
N ALA A 472 -3.80 10.62 22.92
CA ALA A 472 -3.30 11.64 23.85
C ALA A 472 -2.61 11.05 25.10
N ALA A 473 -2.94 9.81 25.49
CA ALA A 473 -2.37 9.18 26.67
C ALA A 473 -0.94 8.67 26.45
N MET A 474 -0.52 8.46 25.19
CA MET A 474 0.80 7.96 24.83
C MET A 474 1.89 8.99 25.14
N LYS A 475 2.92 8.59 25.89
CA LYS A 475 4.03 9.48 26.27
C LYS A 475 4.98 9.79 25.12
N ASP A 476 5.35 8.77 24.34
CA ASP A 476 6.26 8.95 23.22
C ASP A 476 5.63 9.84 22.14
N ALA A 477 6.35 10.89 21.73
CA ALA A 477 5.86 11.88 20.78
C ALA A 477 5.64 11.28 19.38
N GLY A 478 6.51 10.36 18.94
CA GLY A 478 6.40 9.68 17.66
C GLY A 478 5.21 8.73 17.60
N LEU A 479 5.02 7.91 18.63
CA LEU A 479 3.86 7.03 18.78
C LEU A 479 2.55 7.83 18.89
N ARG A 480 2.52 8.89 19.70
CA ARG A 480 1.36 9.77 19.85
C ARG A 480 0.99 10.48 18.54
N SER A 481 1.98 11.02 17.82
CA SER A 481 1.75 11.59 16.48
C SER A 481 1.18 10.55 15.53
N THR A 482 1.79 9.37 15.46
CA THR A 482 1.34 8.26 14.61
C THR A 482 -0.09 7.83 14.97
N ALA A 483 -0.42 7.78 16.26
CA ALA A 483 -1.75 7.47 16.73
C ALA A 483 -2.77 8.53 16.26
N PHE A 484 -2.50 9.82 16.46
CA PHE A 484 -3.38 10.88 15.96
C PHE A 484 -3.51 10.90 14.43
N VAL A 485 -2.46 10.52 13.70
CA VAL A 485 -2.54 10.32 12.25
C VAL A 485 -3.54 9.22 11.93
N GLN A 486 -3.47 8.05 12.58
CA GLN A 486 -4.42 6.96 12.37
C GLN A 486 -5.86 7.35 12.73
N VAL A 487 -6.06 8.07 13.84
CA VAL A 487 -7.38 8.61 14.23
C VAL A 487 -7.92 9.53 13.13
N THR A 488 -7.10 10.48 12.67
CA THR A 488 -7.48 11.43 11.62
C THR A 488 -7.86 10.72 10.32
N LYS A 489 -7.04 9.76 9.87
CA LYS A 489 -7.34 8.94 8.68
C LYS A 489 -8.67 8.23 8.82
N ASN A 490 -8.89 7.57 9.96
CA ASN A 490 -10.14 6.86 10.22
C ASN A 490 -11.36 7.78 10.16
N MET A 491 -11.24 9.01 10.66
CA MET A 491 -12.32 9.98 10.64
C MET A 491 -12.57 10.55 9.23
N TRP A 492 -11.54 10.83 8.43
CA TRP A 492 -11.72 11.21 7.02
C TRP A 492 -12.37 10.10 6.20
N GLU A 493 -11.92 8.85 6.37
CA GLU A 493 -12.50 7.69 5.70
C GLU A 493 -13.98 7.48 6.04
N ARG A 494 -14.43 7.91 7.22
CA ARG A 494 -15.83 7.87 7.63
C ARG A 494 -16.63 9.07 7.12
N ALA A 495 -16.04 10.26 7.13
CA ALA A 495 -16.69 11.48 6.66
C ALA A 495 -16.87 11.52 5.13
N GLY A 496 -16.03 10.79 4.39
CA GLY A 496 -16.16 10.62 2.93
C GLY A 496 -17.15 9.53 2.50
N ARG A 497 -17.84 8.87 3.45
CA ARG A 497 -18.97 7.97 3.20
C ARG A 497 -20.28 8.72 3.43
#